data_AF-A0A3B9MUC3-F1
#
_entry.id   AF-A0A3B9MUC3-F1
#
_cell.length_a   1.000
_cell.length_b   1.000
_cell.length_c   1.000
_cell.angle_alpha   90.00
_cell.angle_beta   90.00
_cell.angle_gamma   90.00
#
_symmetry.space_group_name_H-M   'P 1'
#
loop_
_entity.id
_entity.type
_entity.pdbx_description
1 polymer ?
#
loop_
_entity_poly.entity_id
_entity_poly.type
_entity_poly.pdbx_seq_one_letter_code
_entity_poly.pdbx_strand_id
1 'polypeptide(L)'
;KNGDKNDLRYENVVCVNPYTGVRVINENGLVSYLSRIHVVGNYRIGIYKTAIEAAIAYNKAVDVLKKNGIDKNYAANYIEGLSGSRYAEIYSSVEISKRIYKISEKDLKKGS
;
A
#
# COMPACT_ATOMS: atom_id res chain seq x y z
N LYS A 1 11.31 -27.11 -22.06
CA LYS A 1 11.61 -26.93 -20.62
C LYS A 1 10.48 -26.07 -20.03
N ASN A 2 9.48 -26.71 -19.42
CA ASN A 2 8.38 -26.01 -18.76
C ASN A 2 8.87 -25.56 -17.38
N GLY A 3 9.04 -24.24 -17.23
CA GLY A 3 9.48 -23.59 -16.00
C GLY A 3 8.31 -23.12 -15.13
N ASP A 4 7.25 -23.91 -15.04
CA ASP A 4 6.15 -23.63 -14.11
C ASP A 4 6.58 -24.00 -12.69
N LYS A 5 7.02 -22.99 -11.94
CA LYS A 5 7.27 -23.07 -10.49
C LYS A 5 6.49 -21.99 -9.72
N ASN A 6 5.27 -21.68 -10.15
CA ASN A 6 4.32 -20.91 -9.34
C ASN A 6 3.23 -21.85 -8.82
N ASP A 7 3.64 -22.99 -8.25
CA ASP A 7 2.77 -23.78 -7.37
C ASP A 7 2.77 -23.12 -5.99
N LEU A 8 2.24 -21.89 -5.93
CA LEU A 8 1.87 -21.25 -4.66
C LEU A 8 0.56 -21.89 -4.23
N ARG A 9 0.69 -23.10 -3.66
CA ARG A 9 -0.41 -23.81 -3.02
C ARG A 9 -0.94 -22.91 -1.93
N TYR A 10 -2.10 -22.34 -2.22
CA TYR A 10 -2.93 -21.61 -1.29
C TYR A 10 -3.22 -22.51 -0.09
N GLU A 11 -2.44 -22.37 0.97
CA GLU A 11 -2.93 -22.76 2.27
C GLU A 11 -4.03 -21.77 2.66
N ASN A 12 -5.24 -22.33 2.72
CA ASN A 12 -6.46 -21.73 3.22
C ASN A 12 -6.29 -21.28 4.68
N VAL A 13 -5.66 -20.14 4.90
CA VAL A 13 -5.94 -19.30 6.06
C VAL A 13 -6.66 -18.10 5.49
N VAL A 14 -7.81 -17.77 6.06
CA VAL A 14 -8.44 -16.46 5.89
C VAL A 14 -7.39 -15.44 6.35
N CYS A 15 -6.53 -15.01 5.42
CA CYS A 15 -5.49 -14.02 5.66
C CYS A 15 -6.23 -12.70 5.79
N VAL A 16 -6.72 -12.43 7.00
CA VAL A 16 -7.10 -11.08 7.41
C VAL A 16 -5.82 -10.29 7.26
N ASN A 17 -5.70 -9.58 6.14
CA ASN A 17 -4.55 -8.78 5.84
C ASN A 17 -4.30 -7.82 7.01
N PRO A 18 -3.17 -7.93 7.74
CA PRO A 18 -2.93 -7.14 8.95
C PRO A 18 -2.64 -5.68 8.61
N TYR A 19 -2.40 -5.35 7.34
CA TYR A 19 -1.96 -4.04 6.92
C TYR A 19 -3.13 -3.11 6.60
N THR A 20 -3.15 -1.98 7.31
CA THR A 20 -4.07 -0.87 7.11
C THR A 20 -3.99 -0.39 5.67
N GLY A 21 -5.16 -0.20 5.06
CA GLY A 21 -5.28 0.33 3.69
C GLY A 21 -4.92 -0.67 2.59
N VAL A 22 -4.61 -1.93 2.92
CA VAL A 22 -4.25 -2.95 1.93
C VAL A 22 -5.39 -3.96 1.79
N ARG A 23 -5.72 -4.35 0.56
CA ARG A 23 -6.72 -5.38 0.24
C ARG A 23 -6.17 -6.37 -0.79
N VAL A 24 -6.39 -7.66 -0.54
CA VAL A 24 -6.13 -8.70 -1.53
C VAL A 24 -7.16 -8.60 -2.66
N ILE A 25 -6.68 -8.61 -3.90
CA ILE A 25 -7.51 -8.67 -5.10
C ILE A 25 -7.07 -9.88 -5.92
N ASN A 26 -8.05 -10.55 -6.52
CA ASN A 26 -7.82 -11.64 -7.45
C ASN A 26 -8.26 -11.16 -8.83
N GLU A 27 -7.30 -10.89 -9.71
CA GLU A 27 -7.56 -10.46 -11.09
C GLU A 27 -7.06 -11.55 -12.03
N ASN A 28 -7.96 -12.17 -12.79
CA ASN A 28 -7.66 -13.22 -13.77
C ASN A 28 -6.85 -14.40 -13.20
N GLY A 29 -7.13 -14.79 -11.94
CA GLY A 29 -6.41 -15.86 -11.25
C GLY A 29 -5.06 -15.45 -10.64
N LEU A 30 -4.63 -14.20 -10.81
CA LEU A 30 -3.44 -13.66 -10.17
C LEU A 30 -3.80 -12.91 -8.88
N VAL A 31 -3.14 -13.29 -7.77
CA VAL A 31 -3.22 -12.53 -6.51
C VAL A 31 -2.43 -11.25 -6.63
N SER A 32 -3.04 -10.14 -6.25
CA SER A 32 -2.36 -8.86 -6.09
C SER A 32 -2.88 -8.12 -4.87
N TYR A 33 -2.17 -7.07 -4.46
CA TYR A 33 -2.45 -6.34 -3.25
C TYR A 33 -2.68 -4.87 -3.57
N LEU A 34 -3.92 -4.43 -3.40
CA LEU A 34 -4.36 -3.06 -3.64
C LEU A 34 -4.12 -2.23 -2.38
N SER A 35 -3.33 -1.16 -2.50
CA SER A 35 -3.15 -0.18 -1.42
C SER A 35 -3.97 1.08 -1.69
N ARG A 36 -4.70 1.55 -0.67
CA ARG A 36 -5.57 2.73 -0.69
C ARG A 36 -5.42 3.55 0.58
N ILE A 37 -5.61 4.85 0.47
CA ILE A 37 -5.62 5.78 1.60
C ILE A 37 -6.85 6.66 1.55
N HIS A 38 -7.47 6.86 2.71
CA HIS A 38 -8.63 7.73 2.85
C HIS A 38 -8.17 9.13 3.25
N VAL A 39 -8.42 10.12 2.39
CA VAL A 39 -8.17 11.53 2.70
C VAL A 39 -9.51 12.25 2.88
N VAL A 40 -10.08 12.83 1.82
CA VAL A 40 -11.52 13.22 1.79
C VAL A 40 -12.37 12.10 1.19
N GLY A 41 -11.75 11.28 0.33
CA GLY A 41 -12.29 10.05 -0.22
C GLY A 41 -11.19 9.00 -0.32
N ASN A 42 -11.52 7.85 -0.90
CA ASN A 42 -10.57 6.77 -1.09
C ASN A 42 -9.69 7.01 -2.33
N TYR A 43 -8.38 7.17 -2.11
CA TYR A 43 -7.39 7.29 -3.17
C TYR A 43 -6.63 5.98 -3.33
N ARG A 44 -6.52 5.51 -4.57
CA ARG A 44 -5.65 4.38 -4.92
C ARG A 44 -4.19 4.82 -4.91
N ILE A 45 -3.40 4.16 -4.07
CA ILE A 45 -1.95 4.31 -4.02
C ILE A 45 -1.32 3.49 -5.15
N GLY A 46 -1.71 2.22 -5.27
CA GLY A 46 -1.17 1.31 -6.28
C GLY A 46 -1.69 -0.13 -6.13
N ILE A 47 -1.28 -1.01 -7.04
CA ILE A 47 -1.45 -2.46 -6.93
C ILE A 47 -0.05 -3.07 -6.94
N TYR A 48 0.20 -4.00 -6.03
CA TYR A 48 1.51 -4.58 -5.76
C TYR A 48 1.46 -6.10 -5.76
N LYS A 49 2.60 -6.74 -5.96
CA LYS A 49 2.70 -8.20 -6.03
C LYS A 49 2.65 -8.85 -4.64
N THR A 50 3.05 -8.11 -3.61
CA THR A 50 3.09 -8.60 -2.23
C THR A 50 2.36 -7.67 -1.26
N ALA A 51 1.88 -8.24 -0.14
CA ALA A 51 1.28 -7.48 0.95
C ALA A 51 2.28 -6.47 1.56
N ILE A 52 3.55 -6.86 1.66
CA ILE A 52 4.63 -6.03 2.21
C ILE A 52 4.86 -4.78 1.36
N GLU A 53 4.98 -4.92 0.04
CA GLU A 53 5.12 -3.77 -0.87
C GLU A 53 3.92 -2.83 -0.75
N ALA A 54 2.71 -3.39 -0.70
CA ALA A 54 1.49 -2.59 -0.57
C ALA A 54 1.40 -1.82 0.76
N ALA A 55 1.88 -2.43 1.85
CA ALA A 55 1.92 -1.84 3.18
C ALA A 55 2.99 -0.75 3.29
N ILE A 56 4.17 -0.96 2.70
CA ILE A 56 5.24 0.05 2.63
C ILE A 56 4.82 1.21 1.73
N ALA A 57 4.14 0.93 0.61
CA ALA A 57 3.54 1.96 -0.24
C ALA A 57 2.50 2.80 0.50
N TYR A 58 1.72 2.19 1.40
CA TYR A 58 0.82 2.91 2.30
C TYR A 58 1.58 3.88 3.20
N ASN A 59 2.63 3.43 3.89
CA ASN A 59 3.45 4.29 4.74
C ASN A 59 4.08 5.44 3.94
N LYS A 60 4.59 5.16 2.74
CA LYS A 60 5.12 6.19 1.83
C LYS A 60 4.07 7.23 1.44
N ALA A 61 2.83 6.79 1.19
CA ALA A 61 1.72 7.71 0.92
C ALA A 61 1.39 8.58 2.14
N VAL A 62 1.39 8.02 3.36
CA VAL A 62 1.21 8.77 4.61
C VAL A 62 2.27 9.87 4.75
N ASP A 63 3.55 9.54 4.52
CA ASP A 63 4.64 10.51 4.62
C ASP A 63 4.51 11.66 3.60
N VAL A 64 4.09 11.33 2.38
CA VAL A 64 3.82 12.34 1.34
C VAL A 64 2.67 13.26 1.73
N LEU A 65 1.57 12.71 2.26
CA LEU A 65 0.43 13.51 2.69
C LEU A 65 0.77 14.41 3.87
N LYS A 66 1.53 13.91 4.85
CA LYS A 66 2.04 14.73 5.97
C LYS A 66 2.90 15.88 5.47
N LYS A 67 3.80 15.63 4.51
CA LYS A 67 4.62 16.69 3.86
C LYS A 67 3.78 17.74 3.13
N ASN A 68 2.60 17.35 2.65
CA ASN A 68 1.65 18.24 1.97
C ASN A 68 0.68 18.97 2.94
N GLY A 69 0.93 18.91 4.26
CA GLY A 69 0.13 19.57 5.29
C GLY A 69 -1.10 18.79 5.75
N ILE A 70 -1.28 17.54 5.30
CA ILE A 70 -2.42 16.71 5.72
C ILE A 70 -2.04 15.98 7.01
N ASP A 71 -2.34 16.62 8.13
CA ASP A 71 -2.11 16.07 9.46
C ASP A 71 -3.33 15.28 9.96
N LYS A 72 -3.54 14.10 9.35
CA LYS A 72 -4.48 13.10 9.85
C LYS A 72 -3.72 12.02 10.60
N ASN A 73 -4.36 11.45 11.62
CA ASN A 73 -3.81 10.34 12.37
C ASN A 73 -3.89 9.03 11.56
N TYR A 74 -2.97 8.85 10.61
CA TYR A 74 -2.81 7.61 9.85
C TYR A 74 -2.04 6.58 10.67
N ALA A 75 -2.60 5.37 10.81
CA ALA A 75 -1.90 4.23 11.41
C ALA A 75 -0.81 3.72 10.46
N ALA A 76 0.46 3.80 10.87
CA ALA A 76 1.57 3.25 10.11
C ALA A 76 1.55 1.70 10.18
N ASN A 77 1.86 1.05 9.05
CA ASN A 77 2.01 -0.39 9.01
C ASN A 77 3.41 -0.79 9.47
N TYR A 78 3.50 -1.56 10.55
CA TYR A 78 4.73 -2.22 10.96
C TYR A 78 4.86 -3.57 10.25
N ILE A 79 6.01 -3.82 9.60
CA ILE A 79 6.26 -5.08 8.89
C ILE A 79 7.11 -5.97 9.80
N GLU A 80 6.46 -6.96 10.42
CA GLU A 80 7.13 -7.90 11.30
C GLU A 80 8.20 -8.70 10.56
N GLY A 81 9.37 -8.88 11.19
CA GLY A 81 10.48 -9.64 10.63
C GLY A 81 11.24 -8.94 9.49
N LEU A 82 10.86 -7.72 9.09
CA LEU A 82 11.56 -6.98 8.05
C LEU A 82 12.67 -6.11 8.65
N SER A 83 13.93 -6.38 8.27
CA SER A 83 15.06 -5.53 8.66
C SER A 83 14.90 -4.10 8.14
N GLY A 84 15.44 -3.11 8.87
CA GLY A 84 15.37 -1.71 8.48
C GLY A 84 16.01 -1.41 7.12
N SER A 85 17.10 -2.09 6.76
CA SER A 85 17.74 -1.95 5.45
C SER A 85 16.82 -2.42 4.32
N ARG A 86 16.20 -3.61 4.47
CA ARG A 86 15.24 -4.14 3.49
C ARG A 86 14.00 -3.27 3.38
N TYR A 87 13.51 -2.73 4.50
CA TYR A 87 12.43 -1.75 4.50
C TYR A 87 12.80 -0.52 3.67
N ALA A 88 13.98 0.07 3.90
CA ALA A 88 14.45 1.25 3.18
C ALA A 88 14.63 1.01 1.67
N GLU A 89 15.11 -0.18 1.29
CA GLU A 89 15.23 -0.60 -0.10
C GLU A 89 13.87 -0.67 -0.80
N ILE A 90 12.87 -1.33 -0.18
CA ILE A 90 11.52 -1.40 -0.74
C ILE A 90 10.88 -0.01 -0.75
N TYR A 91 11.04 0.77 0.32
CA TYR A 91 10.47 2.11 0.42
C TYR A 91 11.01 3.05 -0.68
N SER A 92 12.30 2.96 -0.99
CA SER A 92 12.91 3.80 -2.03
C SER A 92 12.46 3.38 -3.44
N SER A 93 12.39 2.07 -3.71
CA SER A 93 12.01 1.51 -5.02
C SER A 93 10.49 1.51 -5.30
N VAL A 94 9.64 1.42 -4.27
CA VAL A 94 8.20 1.29 -4.47
C VAL A 94 7.60 2.58 -5.03
N GLU A 95 6.92 2.46 -6.16
CA GLU A 95 6.19 3.57 -6.75
C GLU A 95 4.79 3.70 -6.15
N ILE A 96 4.37 4.95 -5.95
CA ILE A 96 3.00 5.28 -5.56
C ILE A 96 2.39 6.23 -6.60
N SER A 97 1.07 6.19 -6.71
CA SER A 97 0.31 7.01 -7.65
C SER A 97 0.69 8.50 -7.56
N LYS A 98 1.02 9.10 -8.72
CA LYS A 98 1.31 10.54 -8.86
C LYS A 98 0.18 11.43 -8.32
N ARG A 99 -1.04 10.90 -8.20
CA ARG A 99 -2.17 11.64 -7.62
C ARG A 99 -1.94 11.94 -6.13
N ILE A 100 -1.30 11.04 -5.38
CA ILE A 100 -1.05 11.22 -3.93
C ILE A 100 -0.19 12.47 -3.68
N TYR A 101 0.85 12.67 -4.49
CA TYR A 101 1.73 13.85 -4.39
C TYR A 101 1.01 15.18 -4.64
N LYS A 102 -0.15 15.17 -5.32
CA LYS A 102 -0.91 16.37 -5.66
C LYS A 102 -1.96 16.72 -4.60
N ILE A 103 -2.26 15.81 -3.67
CA ILE A 103 -3.28 16.05 -2.63
C ILE A 103 -2.70 17.01 -1.60
N SER A 104 -3.45 18.06 -1.26
CA SER A 104 -3.03 19.09 -0.31
C SER A 104 -4.17 19.49 0.64
N GLU A 105 -3.88 20.34 1.62
CA GLU A 105 -4.91 20.90 2.51
C GLU A 105 -6.09 21.55 1.79
N LYS A 106 -5.89 22.10 0.57
CA LYS A 106 -6.97 22.72 -0.21
C LYS A 106 -8.05 21.72 -0.59
N ASP A 107 -7.71 20.45 -0.72
CA ASP A 107 -8.66 19.38 -1.02
C ASP A 107 -9.55 19.05 0.19
N LEU A 108 -9.06 19.28 1.43
CA LEU A 108 -9.85 19.11 2.65
C LEU A 108 -10.96 20.15 2.79
N LYS A 109 -10.76 21.37 2.29
CA LYS A 109 -11.67 22.51 2.47
C LYS A 109 -12.80 22.60 1.43
N LYS A 110 -12.74 21.80 0.36
CA LYS A 110 -13.76 21.82 -0.73
C LYS A 110 -15.04 21.06 -0.41
N GLY A 111 -15.11 20.38 0.73
CA GLY A 111 -16.28 19.62 1.19
C GLY A 111 -17.01 20.23 2.39
N SER A 112 -16.75 21.50 2.71
CA SER A 112 -17.40 22.26 3.79
C SER A 112 -18.29 23.35 3.23
#